data_AF-A0A7J9IBS6-F1
#
_entry.id   AF-A0A7J9IBS6-F1
#
_cell.length_a   1.000
_cell.length_b   1.000
_cell.length_c   1.000
_cell.angle_alpha   90.00
_cell.angle_beta   90.00
_cell.angle_gamma   90.00
#
_symmetry.space_group_name_H-M   'P 1'
#
loop_
_entity.id
_entity.type
_entity.pdbx_description
1 polymer ?
#
loop_
_entity_poly.entity_id
_entity_poly.type
_entity_poly.pdbx_seq_one_letter_code
_entity_poly.pdbx_strand_id
1 'polypeptide(L)'
;MAVPLLSKKIVKKRLKKFKRPQSDRKISVKTNWRRPKGIDSRVRRKFKGCTLMPNIGYGSDKKTRHYLPNGFKKFVVHNVQELELLMMHN
;
A
#
# COMPACT_ATOMS: atom_id res chain seq x y z
N MET A 1 18.08 22.31 6.56
CA MET A 1 17.47 21.12 5.91
C MET A 1 16.08 21.50 5.45
N ALA A 2 15.59 20.97 4.32
CA ALA A 2 14.22 21.23 3.86
C ALA A 2 13.22 20.78 4.94
N VAL A 3 12.21 21.62 5.21
CA VAL A 3 11.22 21.37 6.28
C VAL A 3 9.94 20.81 5.65
N PRO A 4 9.42 19.67 6.12
CA PRO A 4 8.22 19.08 5.53
C PRO A 4 6.97 19.91 5.84
N LEU A 5 6.17 20.18 4.81
CA LEU A 5 4.93 20.98 4.91
C LEU A 5 3.69 20.19 5.37
N LEU A 6 3.83 18.89 5.65
CA LEU A 6 2.69 18.02 5.97
C LEU A 6 2.17 18.28 7.39
N SER A 7 1.05 19.00 7.50
CA SER A 7 0.37 19.24 8.79
C SER A 7 -0.46 18.04 9.28
N LYS A 8 -1.02 17.25 8.35
CA LYS A 8 -1.92 16.13 8.70
C LYS A 8 -1.12 14.87 9.04
N LYS A 9 -1.35 14.33 10.24
CA LYS A 9 -0.77 13.04 10.66
C LYS A 9 -1.09 11.91 9.68
N ILE A 10 -0.07 11.16 9.28
CA ILE A 10 -0.21 10.00 8.39
C ILE A 10 -0.86 8.84 9.18
N VAL A 11 -2.09 8.48 8.82
CA VAL A 11 -2.80 7.32 9.39
C VAL A 11 -2.80 6.17 8.39
N LYS A 12 -2.28 5.00 8.79
CA LYS A 12 -2.33 3.77 7.99
C LYS A 12 -3.44 2.86 8.51
N LYS A 13 -4.55 2.77 7.78
CA LYS A 13 -5.70 1.90 8.13
C LYS A 13 -5.33 0.42 8.23
N ARG A 14 -4.35 -0.02 7.45
CA ARG A 14 -3.85 -1.38 7.46
C ARG A 14 -2.37 -1.41 7.08
N LEU A 15 -1.56 -2.04 7.93
CA LEU A 15 -0.14 -2.25 7.67
C LEU A 15 0.14 -3.65 7.11
N LYS A 16 -0.64 -4.66 7.53
CA LYS A 16 -0.46 -6.06 7.11
C LYS A 16 -0.80 -6.24 5.62
N LYS A 17 0.15 -6.78 4.85
CA LYS A 17 -0.06 -7.13 3.43
C LYS A 17 -1.23 -8.10 3.25
N PHE A 18 -1.93 -7.97 2.12
CA PHE A 18 -2.94 -8.93 1.70
C PHE A 18 -2.24 -10.14 1.08
N LYS A 19 -2.16 -11.25 1.84
CA LYS A 19 -1.54 -12.50 1.37
C LYS A 19 -2.57 -13.38 0.66
N ARG A 20 -2.14 -14.03 -0.43
CA ARG A 20 -2.95 -15.05 -1.10
C ARG A 20 -3.21 -16.23 -0.15
N PRO A 21 -4.43 -16.77 -0.07
CA PRO A 21 -4.69 -17.95 0.76
C PRO A 21 -3.82 -19.14 0.32
N GLN A 22 -3.34 -19.93 1.29
CA GLN A 22 -2.49 -21.11 1.12
C GLN A 22 -1.07 -20.84 0.58
N SER A 23 -0.66 -19.57 0.43
CA SER A 23 0.73 -19.24 0.04
C SER A 23 1.76 -19.65 1.09
N ASP A 24 1.32 -19.83 2.32
CA ASP A 24 2.11 -20.34 3.45
C ASP A 24 2.40 -21.85 3.34
N ARG A 25 1.53 -22.62 2.66
CA ARG A 25 1.66 -24.08 2.54
C ARG A 25 2.31 -24.53 1.25
N LYS A 26 2.14 -23.77 0.16
CA LYS A 26 2.62 -24.17 -1.18
C LYS A 26 3.52 -23.08 -1.77
N ILE A 27 4.80 -23.40 -1.98
CA ILE A 27 5.83 -22.46 -2.49
C ILE A 27 5.47 -21.90 -3.88
N SER A 28 4.79 -22.68 -4.72
CA SER A 28 4.32 -22.21 -6.04
C SER A 28 3.17 -21.21 -5.94
N VAL A 29 2.44 -21.19 -4.82
CA VAL A 29 1.42 -20.17 -4.55
C VAL A 29 2.11 -18.95 -3.96
N LYS A 30 2.46 -17.99 -4.82
CA LYS A 30 3.10 -16.74 -4.40
C LYS A 30 2.21 -15.93 -3.45
N THR A 31 2.84 -15.16 -2.57
CA THR A 31 2.20 -14.34 -1.53
C THR A 31 1.39 -13.17 -2.08
N ASN A 32 1.64 -12.73 -3.31
CA ASN A 32 0.93 -11.65 -3.99
C ASN A 32 -0.57 -11.94 -4.08
N TRP A 33 -1.39 -10.97 -3.68
CA TRP A 33 -2.84 -11.13 -3.67
C TRP A 33 -3.41 -11.50 -5.05
N ARG A 34 -4.31 -12.48 -5.07
CA ARG A 34 -5.17 -12.82 -6.20
C ARG A 34 -6.57 -13.10 -5.66
N ARG A 35 -7.60 -12.58 -6.33
CA ARG A 35 -9.00 -12.77 -5.90
C ARG A 35 -9.37 -14.25 -6.04
N PRO A 36 -9.82 -14.94 -4.97
CA PRO A 36 -10.26 -16.33 -5.06
C PRO A 36 -11.56 -16.41 -5.87
N LYS A 37 -11.58 -17.31 -6.87
CA LYS A 37 -12.73 -17.52 -7.77
C LYS A 37 -13.62 -18.72 -7.35
N GLY A 38 -13.02 -19.74 -6.73
CA GLY A 38 -13.71 -21.00 -6.39
C GLY A 38 -14.88 -20.82 -5.41
N ILE A 39 -15.93 -21.61 -5.62
CA ILE A 39 -17.19 -21.45 -4.88
C ILE A 39 -17.04 -21.78 -3.39
N ASP A 40 -16.18 -22.73 -3.04
CA ASP A 40 -15.93 -23.19 -1.67
C ASP A 40 -14.83 -22.42 -0.93
N SER A 41 -14.29 -21.36 -1.56
CA SER A 41 -13.28 -20.53 -0.90
C SER A 41 -13.87 -19.80 0.31
N ARG A 42 -13.39 -20.16 1.51
CA ARG A 42 -13.72 -19.48 2.77
C ARG A 42 -13.41 -17.98 2.73
N VAL A 43 -12.33 -17.60 2.05
CA VAL A 43 -11.96 -16.19 1.83
C VAL A 43 -12.98 -15.48 0.95
N ARG A 44 -13.43 -16.11 -0.16
CA ARG A 44 -14.47 -15.55 -1.05
C ARG A 44 -15.79 -15.34 -0.32
N ARG A 45 -16.18 -16.31 0.52
CA ARG A 45 -17.37 -16.27 1.37
C ARG A 45 -17.20 -15.40 2.63
N LYS A 46 -16.04 -14.74 2.83
CA LYS A 46 -15.74 -13.81 3.94
C LYS A 46 -15.88 -14.42 5.34
N PHE A 47 -15.52 -15.68 5.52
CA PHE A 47 -15.50 -16.30 6.85
C PHE A 47 -14.54 -15.55 7.81
N LYS A 48 -14.94 -15.42 9.08
CA LYS A 48 -14.06 -14.89 10.14
C LYS A 48 -12.84 -15.79 10.32
N GLY A 49 -11.71 -15.21 10.75
CA GLY A 49 -10.44 -15.92 10.93
C GLY A 49 -9.65 -16.19 9.63
N CYS A 50 -10.26 -15.99 8.45
CA CYS A 50 -9.55 -16.07 7.17
C CYS A 50 -8.85 -14.75 6.82
N THR A 51 -7.98 -14.78 5.80
CA THR A 51 -7.37 -13.56 5.27
C THR A 51 -8.43 -12.63 4.69
N LEU A 52 -8.42 -11.36 5.13
CA LEU A 52 -9.34 -10.34 4.62
C LEU A 52 -9.05 -10.02 3.15
N MET A 53 -10.08 -9.68 2.38
CA MET A 53 -9.95 -9.25 1.00
C MET A 53 -9.62 -7.76 0.90
N PRO A 54 -8.80 -7.32 -0.07
CA PRO A 54 -8.64 -5.92 -0.40
C PRO A 54 -9.98 -5.28 -0.81
N ASN A 55 -10.22 -4.08 -0.32
CA ASN A 55 -11.36 -3.24 -0.68
C ASN A 55 -10.98 -1.75 -0.57
N ILE A 56 -11.84 -0.87 -1.09
CA ILE A 56 -11.63 0.59 -1.09
C ILE A 56 -11.61 1.17 0.33
N GLY A 57 -12.29 0.55 1.29
CA GLY A 57 -12.34 0.98 2.69
C GLY A 57 -10.95 1.06 3.36
N TYR A 58 -10.01 0.20 2.95
CA TYR A 58 -8.62 0.25 3.42
C TYR A 58 -7.78 1.38 2.82
N GLY A 59 -8.32 2.15 1.85
CA GLY A 59 -7.64 3.28 1.24
C GLY A 59 -7.23 4.34 2.28
N SER A 60 -5.98 4.81 2.21
CA SER A 60 -5.47 5.91 3.03
C SER A 60 -6.08 7.25 2.62
N ASP A 61 -6.02 8.24 3.52
CA ASP A 61 -6.50 9.59 3.24
C ASP A 61 -5.81 10.19 1.99
N LYS A 62 -6.59 10.84 1.12
CA LYS A 62 -6.11 11.34 -0.17
C LYS A 62 -4.92 12.30 -0.02
N LYS A 63 -4.93 13.19 0.99
CA LYS A 63 -3.84 14.15 1.22
C LYS A 63 -2.54 13.48 1.65
N THR A 64 -2.61 12.42 2.46
CA THR A 64 -1.44 11.69 3.00
C THR A 64 -1.00 10.49 2.15
N ARG A 65 -1.68 10.23 1.03
CA ARG A 65 -1.38 9.10 0.16
C ARG A 65 -0.02 9.32 -0.52
N HIS A 66 0.80 8.27 -0.58
CA HIS A 66 2.17 8.29 -1.15
C HIS A 66 3.21 9.16 -0.40
N TYR A 67 2.86 9.70 0.77
CA TYR A 67 3.85 10.31 1.66
C TYR A 67 4.70 9.26 2.36
N LEU A 68 5.98 9.57 2.48
CA LEU A 68 6.97 8.88 3.29
C LEU A 68 6.83 9.29 4.78
N PRO A 69 7.39 8.52 5.72
CA PRO A 69 7.38 8.87 7.14
C PRO A 69 8.11 10.18 7.47
N ASN A 70 9.03 10.62 6.60
CA ASN A 70 9.75 11.90 6.74
C ASN A 70 8.92 13.13 6.34
N GLY A 71 7.66 12.95 5.92
CA GLY A 71 6.79 14.07 5.55
C GLY A 71 6.89 14.53 4.10
N PHE A 72 7.70 13.89 3.26
CA PHE A 72 7.83 14.20 1.82
C PHE A 72 7.14 13.15 0.94
N LYS A 73 6.80 13.51 -0.30
CA LYS A 73 6.39 12.54 -1.32
C LYS A 73 7.61 11.88 -1.93
N LYS A 74 7.50 10.59 -2.26
CA LYS A 74 8.56 9.88 -2.97
C LYS A 74 8.59 10.33 -4.43
N PHE A 75 9.75 10.79 -4.89
CA PHE A 75 10.07 11.03 -6.29
C PHE A 75 11.35 10.26 -6.62
N VAL A 76 11.41 9.62 -7.79
CA VAL A 76 12.60 8.88 -8.25
C VAL A 76 13.27 9.76 -9.29
N VAL A 77 14.55 10.07 -9.11
CA VAL A 77 15.33 10.93 -10.01
C VAL A 77 16.23 10.05 -10.87
N HIS A 78 16.13 10.19 -12.19
CA HIS A 78 16.92 9.44 -13.16
C HIS A 78 18.07 10.25 -13.77
N ASN A 79 17.94 11.57 -13.81
CA ASN A 79 18.91 12.48 -14.43
C ASN A 79 18.94 13.84 -13.70
N VAL A 80 19.85 14.72 -14.13
CA VAL A 80 20.04 16.05 -13.49
C VAL A 80 18.87 17.00 -13.79
N GLN A 81 18.24 16.91 -14.95
CA GLN A 81 17.11 17.78 -15.33
C GLN A 81 15.91 17.57 -14.40
N GLU A 82 15.68 16.35 -13.94
CA GLU A 82 14.61 16.04 -12.98
C GLU A 82 14.81 16.66 -11.58
N LEU A 83 16.04 17.09 -11.24
CA LEU A 83 16.30 17.83 -9.99
C LEU A 83 15.73 19.24 -10.04
N GLU A 84 15.70 19.88 -11.20
CA GLU A 84 15.17 21.25 -11.35
C GLU A 84 13.68 21.29 -10.97
N LEU A 85 12.92 20.26 -11.34
CA LEU A 85 11.52 20.10 -10.94
C LEU A 85 11.35 20.05 -9.42
N LEU A 86 12.30 19.43 -8.70
CA LEU A 86 12.26 19.35 -7.24
C LEU A 86 12.58 20.69 -6.58
N MET A 87 13.35 21.57 -7.23
CA MET A 87 13.65 22.90 -6.68
C MET A 87 12.38 23.77 -6.56
N MET A 88 11.41 23.59 -7.46
CA MET A 88 10.11 24.28 -7.39
C MET A 88 9.14 23.67 -6.37
N HIS A 89 9.32 22.40 -6.02
CA HIS A 89 8.42 21.64 -5.13
C HIS A 89 8.97 21.49 -3.70
N ASN A 90 9.98 22.28 -3.34
CA ASN A 90 10.65 22.27 -2.05
C ASN A 90 10.01 23.22 -1.03
#